data_AF-A0A5F2HWA5-F1
#
_entry.id   AF-A0A5F2HWA5-F1
#
_cell.length_a   1.000
_cell.length_b   1.000
_cell.length_c   1.000
_cell.angle_alpha   90.00
_cell.angle_beta   90.00
_cell.angle_gamma   90.00
#
_symmetry.space_group_name_H-M   'P 1'
#
loop_
_entity.id
_entity.type
_entity.pdbx_description
1 polymer ?
#
loop_
_entity_poly.entity_id
_entity_poly.type
_entity_poly.pdbx_seq_one_letter_code
_entity_poly.pdbx_strand_id
1 'polypeptide(L)'
;ALALVRRTGAELLVAKLDRLGRKVAHIANIMEDRRVRLRVAQMPHADKFQLHIYAALAEQEREFISKRTKDALRAAKARGTKLGGLRDKTMARNAAIQEKARQEAGPAMAVIGPMRAGGETLMAIAEALNRTGVATSRGGRWTAKQVSRVIDRASLGHTAE
;
A
#
# COMPACT_ATOMS: atom_id res chain seq x y z
N ALA A 1 15.99 17.98 -14.09
CA ALA A 1 17.34 17.54 -14.49
C ALA A 1 17.43 17.22 -15.99
N LEU A 2 16.77 16.18 -16.50
CA LEU A 2 16.85 15.78 -17.93
C LEU A 2 16.48 16.89 -18.92
N ALA A 3 15.42 17.66 -18.65
CA ALA A 3 15.04 18.81 -19.50
C ALA A 3 16.13 19.89 -19.55
N LEU A 4 16.83 20.12 -18.43
CA LEU A 4 17.93 21.09 -18.35
C LEU A 4 19.14 20.60 -19.15
N VAL A 5 19.48 19.31 -19.03
CA VAL A 5 20.54 18.66 -19.81
C VAL A 5 20.27 18.76 -21.30
N ARG A 6 19.04 18.45 -21.74
CA ARG A 6 18.64 18.58 -23.16
C ARG A 6 18.78 19.99 -23.71
N ARG A 7 18.56 21.01 -22.87
CA ARG A 7 18.63 22.43 -23.27
C ARG A 7 20.06 22.98 -23.26
N THR A 8 20.87 22.53 -22.30
CA THR A 8 22.22 23.08 -22.05
C THR A 8 23.34 22.23 -22.64
N GLY A 9 23.03 20.98 -23.00
CA GLY A 9 24.03 19.97 -23.34
C GLY A 9 24.89 19.54 -22.16
N ALA A 10 24.56 19.90 -20.91
CA ALA A 10 25.34 19.51 -19.73
C ALA A 10 25.38 17.98 -19.53
N GLU A 11 26.41 17.47 -18.86
CA GLU A 11 26.49 16.05 -18.52
C GLU A 11 25.64 15.74 -17.27
N LEU A 12 24.85 14.68 -17.35
CA LEU A 12 24.06 14.16 -16.23
C LEU A 12 24.90 13.17 -15.43
N LEU A 13 25.35 13.60 -14.25
CA LEU A 13 26.03 12.71 -13.30
C LEU A 13 25.00 12.00 -12.41
N VAL A 14 25.07 10.68 -12.34
CA VAL A 14 24.25 9.87 -11.43
C VAL A 14 25.13 9.00 -10.53
N ALA A 15 24.75 8.87 -9.26
CA ALA A 15 25.51 8.04 -8.33
C ALA A 15 25.50 6.56 -8.75
N LYS A 16 24.31 6.05 -9.11
CA LYS A 16 24.09 4.67 -9.54
C LYS A 16 22.99 4.61 -10.60
N LEU A 17 23.01 3.56 -11.44
CA LEU A 17 22.06 3.38 -12.53
C LEU A 17 20.61 3.19 -12.03
N ASP A 18 20.43 2.58 -10.85
CA ASP A 18 19.11 2.36 -10.23
C ASP A 18 18.32 3.64 -9.93
N ARG A 19 18.97 4.80 -9.99
CA ARG A 19 18.38 6.11 -9.67
C ARG A 19 17.78 6.84 -10.88
N LEU A 20 18.07 6.40 -12.10
CA LEU A 20 17.53 7.00 -13.32
C LEU A 20 16.07 6.59 -13.59
N GLY A 21 15.68 5.39 -13.17
CA GLY A 21 14.35 4.88 -13.45
C GLY A 21 14.04 3.57 -12.75
N ARG A 22 12.74 3.29 -12.64
CA ARG A 22 12.25 2.00 -12.11
C ARG A 22 12.27 0.88 -13.16
N LYS A 23 12.30 1.23 -14.45
CA LYS A 23 12.25 0.31 -15.60
C LYS A 23 13.50 0.46 -16.46
N VAL A 24 14.07 -0.64 -16.95
CA VAL A 24 15.25 -0.60 -17.84
C VAL A 24 14.95 0.08 -19.15
N ALA A 25 13.75 -0.13 -19.70
CA ALA A 25 13.31 0.56 -20.90
C ALA A 25 13.44 2.09 -20.78
N HIS A 26 13.21 2.68 -19.59
CA HIS A 26 13.37 4.12 -19.39
C HIS A 26 14.86 4.51 -19.41
N ILE A 27 15.73 3.72 -18.80
CA ILE A 27 17.18 3.97 -18.79
C ILE A 27 17.73 3.86 -20.21
N ALA A 28 17.33 2.82 -20.96
CA ALA A 28 17.70 2.63 -22.35
C ALA A 28 17.29 3.83 -23.23
N ASN A 29 16.04 4.30 -23.09
CA ASN A 29 15.55 5.47 -23.82
C ASN A 29 16.36 6.75 -23.51
N ILE A 30 16.78 6.94 -22.26
CA ILE A 30 17.62 8.09 -21.87
C ILE A 30 19.01 7.97 -22.50
N MET A 31 19.57 6.76 -22.58
CA MET A 31 20.87 6.52 -23.17
C MET A 31 20.86 6.64 -24.71
N GLU A 32 19.73 6.34 -25.36
CA GLU A 32 19.52 6.55 -26.79
C GLU A 32 19.38 8.01 -27.20
N ASP A 33 18.98 8.88 -26.28
CA ASP A 33 18.87 10.32 -26.51
C ASP A 33 20.24 10.96 -26.71
N ARG A 34 20.54 11.34 -27.96
CA ARG A 34 21.82 11.99 -28.34
C ARG A 34 22.06 13.32 -27.62
N ARG A 35 21.02 13.96 -27.08
CA ARG A 35 21.13 15.22 -26.33
C ARG A 35 21.49 15.02 -24.87
N VAL A 36 21.54 13.78 -24.40
CA VAL A 36 21.85 13.44 -23.00
C VAL A 36 23.20 12.74 -22.94
N ARG A 37 24.18 13.38 -22.30
CA ARG A 37 25.41 12.73 -21.88
C ARG A 37 25.25 12.24 -20.45
N LEU A 38 25.43 10.94 -20.23
CA LEU A 38 25.22 10.30 -18.93
C LEU A 38 26.56 9.78 -18.40
N ARG A 39 26.88 10.12 -17.15
CA ARG A 39 28.04 9.60 -16.43
C ARG A 39 27.57 8.96 -15.13
N VAL A 40 28.00 7.73 -14.86
CA VAL A 40 27.69 7.03 -13.60
C VAL A 40 28.90 7.10 -12.69
N ALA A 41 28.76 7.64 -11.49
CA ALA A 41 29.88 7.84 -10.56
C ALA A 41 30.56 6.52 -10.16
N GLN A 42 29.81 5.43 -10.06
CA GLN A 42 30.35 4.09 -9.78
C GLN A 42 31.05 3.44 -10.97
N MET A 43 30.76 3.92 -12.18
CA MET A 43 31.27 3.34 -13.42
C MET A 43 31.71 4.48 -14.35
N PRO A 44 32.73 5.26 -13.94
CA PRO A 44 33.07 6.50 -14.62
C PRO A 44 33.46 6.24 -16.08
N HIS A 45 34.18 5.15 -16.37
CA HIS A 45 34.63 4.84 -17.72
C HIS A 45 33.68 3.92 -18.51
N ALA A 46 32.48 3.66 -17.99
CA ALA A 46 31.58 2.74 -18.66
C ALA A 46 31.07 3.32 -19.99
N ASP A 47 31.21 2.52 -21.04
CA ASP A 47 30.63 2.85 -22.32
C ASP A 47 29.09 2.66 -22.30
N LYS A 48 28.43 3.15 -23.33
CA LYS A 48 26.97 3.05 -23.44
C LYS A 48 26.49 1.58 -23.48
N PHE A 49 27.24 0.69 -24.12
CA PHE A 49 26.89 -0.72 -24.23
C PHE A 49 26.95 -1.43 -22.87
N GLN A 50 28.01 -1.21 -22.10
CA GLN A 50 28.18 -1.66 -20.72
C GLN A 50 27.03 -1.16 -19.87
N LEU A 51 26.73 0.14 -19.92
CA LEU A 51 25.61 0.71 -19.17
C LEU A 51 24.26 0.03 -19.50
N HIS A 52 24.03 -0.39 -20.75
CA HIS A 52 22.83 -1.15 -21.14
C HIS A 52 22.82 -2.56 -20.55
N ILE A 53 23.95 -3.27 -20.59
CA ILE A 53 24.09 -4.59 -19.94
C ILE A 53 23.85 -4.50 -18.44
N TYR A 54 24.47 -3.51 -17.78
CA TYR A 54 24.29 -3.29 -16.35
C TYR A 54 22.85 -2.92 -16.00
N ALA A 55 22.15 -2.18 -16.88
CA ALA A 55 20.73 -1.91 -16.71
C ALA A 55 19.92 -3.20 -16.71
N ALA A 56 20.10 -4.04 -17.74
CA ALA A 56 19.39 -5.31 -17.88
C ALA A 56 19.68 -6.25 -16.70
N LEU A 57 20.95 -6.38 -16.30
CA LEU A 57 21.35 -7.19 -15.15
C LEU A 57 20.70 -6.71 -13.84
N ALA A 58 20.66 -5.39 -13.62
CA ALA A 58 20.02 -4.82 -12.44
C ALA A 58 18.50 -5.07 -12.39
N GLU A 59 17.82 -5.15 -13.54
CA GLU A 59 16.40 -5.52 -13.61
C GLU A 59 16.18 -6.99 -13.32
N GLN A 60 16.98 -7.87 -13.92
CA GLN A 60 16.93 -9.30 -13.63
C GLN A 60 17.16 -9.59 -12.14
N GLU A 61 18.14 -8.93 -11.51
CA GLU A 61 18.40 -9.08 -10.08
C GLU A 61 17.21 -8.60 -9.23
N ARG A 62 16.57 -7.48 -9.58
CA ARG A 62 15.35 -7.01 -8.90
C ARG A 62 14.21 -8.03 -9.03
N GLU A 63 14.02 -8.62 -10.20
CA GLU A 63 13.02 -9.65 -10.43
C GLU A 63 13.32 -10.90 -9.60
N PHE A 64 14.57 -11.34 -9.53
CA PHE A 64 14.97 -12.48 -8.71
C PHE A 64 14.76 -12.22 -7.22
N ILE A 65 15.15 -11.05 -6.70
CA ILE A 65 14.91 -10.67 -5.30
C ILE A 65 13.41 -10.70 -5.00
N SER A 66 12.59 -10.14 -5.90
CA SER A 66 11.13 -10.13 -5.78
C SER A 66 10.57 -11.55 -5.76
N LYS A 67 10.99 -12.41 -6.70
CA LYS A 67 10.57 -13.81 -6.79
C LYS A 67 10.96 -14.58 -5.52
N ARG A 68 12.22 -14.51 -5.11
CA ARG A 68 12.73 -15.16 -3.90
C ARG A 68 11.97 -14.72 -2.64
N THR A 69 11.66 -13.42 -2.53
CA THR A 69 10.88 -12.90 -1.41
C THR A 69 9.47 -13.46 -1.41
N LYS A 70 8.79 -13.47 -2.56
CA LYS A 70 7.45 -14.05 -2.69
C LYS A 70 7.43 -15.54 -2.39
N ASP A 71 8.45 -16.28 -2.81
CA ASP A 71 8.59 -17.71 -2.55
C ASP A 71 8.83 -17.99 -1.07
N ALA A 72 9.72 -17.23 -0.43
CA ALA A 72 9.97 -17.30 1.01
C ALA A 72 8.70 -16.97 1.82
N LEU A 73 7.96 -15.93 1.43
CA LEU A 73 6.68 -15.59 2.04
C LEU A 73 5.66 -16.73 1.85
N ARG A 74 5.52 -17.26 0.64
CA ARG A 74 4.60 -18.38 0.36
C ARG A 74 4.92 -19.59 1.25
N ALA A 75 6.19 -19.93 1.39
CA ALA A 75 6.64 -21.01 2.26
C ALA A 75 6.36 -20.72 3.74
N ALA A 76 6.61 -19.49 4.20
CA ALA A 76 6.28 -19.08 5.57
C ALA A 76 4.77 -19.15 5.85
N LYS A 77 3.93 -18.72 4.89
CA LYS A 77 2.47 -18.85 5.00
C LYS A 77 2.03 -20.31 5.08
N ALA A 78 2.63 -21.19 4.27
CA ALA A 78 2.34 -22.62 4.30
C ALA A 78 2.73 -23.27 5.64
N ARG A 79 3.80 -22.79 6.28
CA ARG A 79 4.18 -23.17 7.66
C ARG A 79 3.27 -22.56 8.74
N GLY A 80 2.20 -21.86 8.37
CA GLY A 80 1.30 -21.20 9.32
C GLY A 80 1.83 -19.89 9.91
N THR A 81 2.96 -19.35 9.43
CA THR A 81 3.44 -18.04 9.86
C THR A 81 2.45 -16.96 9.43
N LYS A 82 1.92 -16.20 10.40
CA LYS A 82 1.03 -15.08 10.12
C LYS A 82 1.81 -13.95 9.45
N LEU A 83 1.70 -13.87 8.12
CA LEU A 83 2.30 -12.80 7.33
C LEU A 83 1.43 -11.56 7.36
N GLY A 84 2.07 -10.40 7.50
CA GLY A 84 1.34 -9.16 7.76
C GLY A 84 0.80 -9.15 9.18
N GLY A 85 1.29 -8.22 10.00
CA GLY A 85 1.01 -8.25 11.41
C GLY A 85 1.58 -7.02 12.11
N LEU A 86 1.01 -6.75 13.27
CA LEU A 86 1.31 -5.61 14.11
C LEU A 86 2.81 -5.60 14.47
N ARG A 87 3.49 -4.50 14.13
CA ARG A 87 4.81 -4.19 14.70
C ARG A 87 4.60 -3.68 16.13
N ASP A 88 5.54 -3.90 17.04
CA ASP A 88 5.36 -3.64 18.49
C ASP A 88 4.88 -2.21 18.82
N LYS A 89 5.36 -1.18 18.10
CA LYS A 89 4.85 0.21 18.27
C LYS A 89 3.40 0.40 17.81
N THR A 90 2.90 -0.45 16.91
CA THR A 90 1.54 -0.44 16.40
C THR A 90 0.62 -1.36 17.21
N MET A 91 1.16 -2.26 18.06
CA MET A 91 0.39 -3.17 18.92
C MET A 91 -0.55 -2.41 19.85
N ALA A 92 -0.03 -1.50 20.67
CA ALA A 92 -0.83 -0.72 21.62
C ALA A 92 -1.86 0.17 20.92
N ARG A 93 -1.47 0.84 19.84
CA ARG A 93 -2.37 1.73 19.09
C ARG A 93 -3.53 0.97 18.44
N ASN A 94 -3.26 -0.19 17.84
CA ASN A 94 -4.30 -0.97 17.19
C ASN A 94 -5.20 -1.69 18.20
N ALA A 95 -4.64 -2.16 19.32
CA ALA A 95 -5.44 -2.72 20.42
C ALA A 95 -6.40 -1.66 20.97
N ALA A 96 -5.91 -0.44 21.24
CA ALA A 96 -6.74 0.67 21.68
C ALA A 96 -7.82 1.06 20.65
N ILE A 97 -7.50 1.04 19.35
CA ILE A 97 -8.48 1.30 18.28
C ILE A 97 -9.54 0.19 18.21
N GLN A 98 -9.14 -1.07 18.39
CA GLN A 98 -10.07 -2.20 18.37
C GLN A 98 -11.00 -2.16 19.58
N GLU A 99 -10.46 -1.86 20.76
CA GLU A 99 -11.24 -1.74 21.99
C GLU A 99 -12.23 -0.58 21.91
N LYS A 100 -11.78 0.61 21.48
CA LYS A 100 -12.66 1.75 21.20
C LYS A 100 -13.78 1.38 20.21
N ALA A 101 -13.44 0.68 19.13
CA ALA A 101 -14.42 0.24 18.13
C ALA A 101 -15.40 -0.83 18.66
N ARG A 102 -15.03 -1.58 19.72
CA ARG A 102 -15.90 -2.54 20.39
C ARG A 102 -16.86 -1.84 21.35
N GLN A 103 -16.36 -0.88 22.14
CA GLN A 103 -17.16 -0.05 23.03
C GLN A 103 -18.20 0.76 22.27
N GLU A 104 -17.82 1.32 21.11
CA GLU A 104 -18.74 2.10 20.26
C GLU A 104 -19.69 1.24 19.43
N ALA A 105 -19.44 -0.07 19.30
CA ALA A 105 -20.33 -0.96 18.55
C ALA A 105 -21.68 -1.15 19.25
N GLY A 106 -21.72 -1.20 20.58
CA GLY A 106 -22.96 -1.32 21.35
C GLY A 106 -23.93 -0.15 21.11
N PRO A 107 -23.52 1.11 21.34
CA PRO A 107 -24.35 2.28 21.04
C PRO A 107 -24.79 2.36 19.58
N ALA A 108 -23.91 2.02 18.63
CA ALA A 108 -24.27 2.00 17.21
C ALA A 108 -25.30 0.90 16.87
N MET A 109 -25.24 -0.25 17.56
CA MET A 109 -26.23 -1.32 17.40
C MET A 109 -27.62 -0.98 17.91
N ALA A 110 -27.76 -0.08 18.89
CA ALA A 110 -29.08 0.39 19.32
C ALA A 110 -29.87 1.06 18.18
N VAL A 111 -29.16 1.70 17.24
CA VAL A 111 -29.76 2.33 16.05
C VAL A 111 -29.80 1.36 14.86
N ILE A 112 -28.73 0.59 14.62
CA ILE A 112 -28.62 -0.33 13.47
C ILE A 112 -29.53 -1.57 13.63
N GLY A 113 -29.68 -2.08 14.85
CA GLY A 113 -30.39 -3.32 15.16
C GLY A 113 -31.86 -3.31 14.69
N PRO A 114 -32.67 -2.30 15.06
CA PRO A 114 -34.06 -2.21 14.60
C PRO A 114 -34.19 -2.14 13.08
N MET A 115 -33.35 -1.36 12.40
CA MET A 115 -33.36 -1.23 10.94
C MET A 115 -32.99 -2.55 10.26
N ARG A 116 -32.04 -3.29 10.84
CA ARG A 116 -31.64 -4.61 10.35
C ARG A 116 -32.74 -5.66 10.57
N ALA A 117 -33.41 -5.65 11.72
CA ALA A 117 -34.55 -6.52 12.01
C ALA A 117 -35.75 -6.23 11.09
N GLY A 118 -35.94 -4.97 10.69
CA GLY A 118 -36.89 -4.54 9.67
C GLY A 118 -36.55 -4.95 8.24
N GLY A 119 -35.44 -5.69 8.02
CA GLY A 119 -35.04 -6.21 6.71
C GLY A 119 -34.27 -5.22 5.83
N GLU A 120 -33.83 -4.08 6.36
CA GLU A 120 -33.10 -3.10 5.56
C GLU A 120 -31.73 -3.62 5.11
N THR A 121 -31.35 -3.20 3.90
CA THR A 121 -30.02 -3.49 3.37
C THR A 121 -28.96 -2.68 4.12
N LEU A 122 -27.72 -3.20 4.16
CA LEU A 122 -26.61 -2.51 4.82
C LEU A 122 -26.32 -1.12 4.23
N MET A 123 -26.66 -0.92 2.95
CA MET A 123 -26.53 0.36 2.26
C MET A 123 -27.62 1.34 2.70
N ALA A 124 -28.88 0.89 2.75
CA ALA A 124 -30.00 1.70 3.25
C ALA A 124 -29.76 2.17 4.70
N ILE A 125 -29.27 1.27 5.56
CA ILE A 125 -28.91 1.61 6.95
C ILE A 125 -27.80 2.67 6.99
N ALA A 126 -26.76 2.54 6.16
CA ALA A 126 -25.68 3.52 6.10
C ALA A 126 -26.16 4.90 5.63
N GLU A 127 -27.04 4.93 4.62
CA GLU A 127 -27.64 6.17 4.12
C GLU A 127 -28.54 6.83 5.17
N ALA A 128 -29.34 6.04 5.88
CA ALA A 128 -30.19 6.53 6.96
C ALA A 128 -29.37 7.15 8.10
N LEU A 129 -28.28 6.50 8.53
CA LEU A 129 -27.36 7.02 9.55
C LEU A 129 -26.68 8.32 9.12
N ASN A 130 -26.29 8.42 7.86
CA ASN A 130 -25.72 9.65 7.30
C ASN A 130 -26.75 10.78 7.23
N ARG A 131 -28.01 10.46 6.90
CA ARG A 131 -29.11 11.42 6.83
C ARG A 131 -29.51 11.95 8.21
N THR A 132 -29.47 11.11 9.25
CA THR A 132 -29.78 11.50 10.63
C THR A 132 -28.61 12.20 11.34
N GLY A 133 -27.48 12.42 10.65
CA GLY A 133 -26.33 13.14 11.19
C GLY A 133 -25.50 12.33 12.20
N VAL A 134 -25.70 11.02 12.29
CA VAL A 134 -24.91 10.15 13.16
C VAL A 134 -23.51 10.00 12.55
N ALA A 135 -22.51 10.65 13.14
CA ALA A 135 -21.13 10.51 12.69
C ALA A 135 -20.53 9.16 13.12
N THR A 136 -19.61 8.63 12.32
CA THR A 136 -18.80 7.47 12.74
C THR A 136 -17.80 7.85 13.84
N SER A 137 -17.20 6.87 14.52
CA SER A 137 -16.11 7.01 15.53
C SER A 137 -15.00 8.04 15.23
N ARG A 138 -14.74 8.30 13.94
CA ARG A 138 -13.71 9.22 13.45
C ARG A 138 -14.28 10.49 12.80
N GLY A 139 -15.57 10.78 12.98
CA GLY A 139 -16.24 11.93 12.40
C GLY A 139 -16.58 11.80 10.90
N GLY A 140 -16.44 10.60 10.31
CA GLY A 140 -16.71 10.37 8.89
C GLY A 140 -18.13 9.86 8.61
N ARG A 141 -18.48 9.78 7.32
CA ARG A 141 -19.73 9.16 6.83
C ARG A 141 -19.73 7.63 7.00
N TRP A 142 -20.92 7.08 7.18
CA TRP A 142 -21.19 5.64 7.19
C TRP A 142 -21.17 5.06 5.78
N THR A 143 -20.66 3.83 5.70
CA THR A 143 -20.65 2.99 4.51
C THR A 143 -21.23 1.62 4.89
N ALA A 144 -21.77 0.87 3.92
CA ALA A 144 -22.28 -0.47 4.16
C ALA A 144 -21.26 -1.39 4.85
N LYS A 145 -19.96 -1.23 4.54
CA LYS A 145 -18.89 -2.02 5.18
C LYS A 145 -18.70 -1.66 6.65
N GLN A 146 -18.93 -0.42 7.06
CA GLN A 146 -18.89 -0.03 8.47
C GLN A 146 -20.08 -0.61 9.23
N VAL A 147 -21.27 -0.59 8.64
CA VAL A 147 -22.48 -1.21 9.23
C VAL A 147 -22.26 -2.72 9.43
N SER A 148 -21.79 -3.45 8.41
CA SER A 148 -21.44 -4.88 8.55
C SER A 148 -20.42 -5.11 9.67
N ARG A 149 -19.36 -4.31 9.75
CA ARG A 149 -18.35 -4.46 10.80
C ARG A 149 -18.88 -4.20 12.21
N VAL A 150 -19.89 -3.35 12.37
CA VAL A 150 -20.52 -3.11 13.68
C VAL A 150 -21.38 -4.32 14.05
N ILE A 151 -22.18 -4.83 13.12
CA ILE A 151 -22.99 -6.05 13.31
C ILE A 151 -22.10 -7.25 13.66
N ASP A 152 -21.04 -7.48 12.87
CA ASP A 152 -20.11 -8.60 13.07
C ASP A 152 -19.41 -8.53 14.44
N ARG A 153 -19.13 -7.33 14.95
CA ARG A 153 -18.48 -7.15 16.26
C ARG A 153 -19.44 -7.32 17.43
N ALA A 154 -20.70 -6.92 17.25
CA ALA A 154 -21.72 -7.07 18.27
C ALA A 154 -22.17 -8.53 18.40
N SER A 155 -22.28 -9.27 17.30
CA SER A 155 -22.59 -10.70 17.32
C SER A 155 -21.47 -11.52 17.99
N LEU A 156 -20.20 -11.18 17.76
CA LEU A 156 -19.04 -11.78 18.44
C LEU A 156 -18.94 -11.40 19.93
N GLY A 157 -19.65 -10.37 20.39
CA GLY A 157 -19.69 -9.97 21.81
C GLY A 157 -20.74 -10.74 22.62
N HIS A 158 -21.79 -11.24 21.97
CA HIS A 158 -22.91 -11.93 22.65
C HIS A 158 -22.68 -13.43 22.86
N THR A 159 -21.68 -14.04 22.21
CA THR A 159 -21.33 -15.47 22.37
C THR A 159 -20.32 -15.74 23.48
N ALA A 160 -19.99 -14.75 24.33
CA ALA A 160 -18.96 -14.84 25.35
C ALA A 160 -19.48 -14.71 26.80
N GLU A 161 -20.80 -14.76 26.99
CA GLU A 161 -21.48 -14.96 28.28
C GLU A 161 -22.17 -16.34 28.28
#